data_AF-A0A5N5SQQ4-F1
#
_entry.id   AF-A0A5N5SQQ4-F1
#
_cell.length_a   1.000
_cell.length_b   1.000
_cell.length_c   1.000
_cell.angle_alpha   90.00
_cell.angle_beta   90.00
_cell.angle_gamma   90.00
#
_symmetry.space_group_name_H-M   'P 1'
#
loop_
_entity.id
_entity.type
_entity.pdbx_description
1 polymer ?
#
loop_
_entity_poly.entity_id
_entity_poly.type
_entity_poly.pdbx_seq_one_letter_code
_entity_poly.pdbx_strand_id
1 'polypeptide(L)'
;MASLIRQNYHEDCEALINKQINMELYASYVYLSMSYYYDRDDVSLPGIGKFFKKASGEEREHAMKLLEAAKLSFSLLKLQPMQEWGTALNGLEAALSLEKQVNQSLLDLHKKGDSCGDPHLTNFLEEHYLEEQVEAIKEAERLHHSVKESWTRWTWGIHLR
;
A
#
# COMPACT_ATOMS: atom_id res chain seq x y z
N MET A 1 29.68 12.40 4.75
CA MET A 1 29.98 13.38 3.68
C MET A 1 28.71 13.59 2.88
N ALA A 2 28.35 14.82 2.53
CA ALA A 2 27.19 15.07 1.68
C ALA A 2 27.47 14.62 0.24
N SER A 3 26.46 14.09 -0.45
CA SER A 3 26.56 13.65 -1.84
C SER A 3 26.86 14.82 -2.77
N LEU A 4 27.75 14.62 -3.77
CA LEU A 4 28.15 15.67 -4.73
C LEU A 4 27.02 16.11 -5.66
N ILE A 5 25.99 15.28 -5.82
CA ILE A 5 24.83 15.57 -6.69
C ILE A 5 23.64 16.15 -5.92
N ARG A 6 23.76 16.33 -4.59
CA ARG A 6 22.64 16.83 -3.77
C ARG A 6 22.39 18.31 -4.09
N GLN A 7 21.24 18.61 -4.68
CA GLN A 7 20.80 19.96 -4.98
C GLN A 7 19.31 20.08 -4.64
N ASN A 8 18.95 21.12 -3.87
CA ASN A 8 17.56 21.40 -3.48
C ASN A 8 16.83 20.23 -2.79
N TYR A 9 17.57 19.39 -2.08
CA TYR A 9 17.03 18.18 -1.47
C TYR A 9 17.19 18.25 0.05
N HIS A 10 16.11 18.58 0.75
CA HIS A 10 16.12 18.85 2.19
C HIS A 10 16.16 17.56 3.02
N GLU A 11 16.87 17.56 4.16
CA GLU A 11 16.99 16.36 5.03
C GLU A 11 15.63 15.88 5.56
N ASP A 12 14.70 16.79 5.85
CA ASP A 12 13.32 16.42 6.19
C ASP A 12 12.60 15.63 5.08
N CYS A 13 12.82 16.00 3.80
CA CYS A 13 12.26 15.28 2.66
C CYS A 13 12.87 13.87 2.58
N GLU A 14 14.19 13.77 2.77
CA GLU A 14 14.90 12.49 2.82
C GLU A 14 14.36 11.56 3.90
N ALA A 15 14.13 12.09 5.11
CA ALA A 15 13.58 11.32 6.22
C ALA A 15 12.16 10.81 5.90
N LEU A 16 11.32 11.64 5.30
CA LEU A 16 9.97 11.24 4.90
C LEU A 16 9.96 10.27 3.70
N ILE A 17 10.90 10.38 2.77
CA ILE A 17 11.08 9.39 1.69
C ILE A 17 11.48 8.04 2.29
N ASN A 18 12.42 8.03 3.23
CA ASN A 18 12.79 6.80 3.95
C ASN A 18 11.61 6.19 4.72
N LYS A 19 10.76 7.04 5.33
CA LYS A 19 9.50 6.59 5.95
C LYS A 19 8.56 5.99 4.90
N GLN A 20 8.39 6.64 3.75
CA GLN A 20 7.51 6.17 2.69
C GLN A 20 7.99 4.84 2.10
N ILE A 21 9.29 4.68 1.82
CA ILE A 21 9.86 3.39 1.37
C ILE A 21 9.51 2.27 2.35
N ASN A 22 9.60 2.54 3.66
CA ASN A 22 9.22 1.55 4.66
C ASN A 22 7.71 1.27 4.70
N MET A 23 6.86 2.28 4.44
CA MET A 23 5.42 2.09 4.31
C MET A 23 5.09 1.16 3.12
N GLU A 24 5.71 1.37 1.95
CA GLU A 24 5.48 0.52 0.77
C GLU A 24 6.00 -0.91 0.98
N LEU A 25 7.18 -1.07 1.59
CA LEU A 25 7.70 -2.40 1.93
C LEU A 25 6.83 -3.11 2.97
N TYR A 26 6.29 -2.36 3.94
CA TYR A 26 5.36 -2.90 4.92
C TYR A 26 4.04 -3.32 4.24
N ALA A 27 3.50 -2.51 3.34
CA ALA A 27 2.30 -2.84 2.58
C ALA A 27 2.51 -4.09 1.72
N SER A 28 3.64 -4.17 1.03
CA SER A 28 4.04 -5.36 0.27
C SER A 28 4.07 -6.61 1.15
N TYR A 29 4.66 -6.53 2.34
CA TYR A 29 4.73 -7.64 3.28
C TYR A 29 3.35 -8.04 3.83
N VAL A 30 2.52 -7.07 4.20
CA VAL A 30 1.15 -7.30 4.67
C VAL A 30 0.33 -8.01 3.59
N TYR A 31 0.37 -7.53 2.34
CA TYR A 31 -0.34 -8.16 1.24
C TYR A 31 0.20 -9.56 0.91
N LEU A 32 1.51 -9.78 1.04
CA LEU A 32 2.06 -11.13 0.91
C LEU A 32 1.50 -12.07 1.98
N SER A 33 1.39 -11.58 3.22
CA SER A 33 0.84 -12.37 4.32
C SER A 33 -0.65 -12.66 4.14
N MET A 34 -1.43 -11.70 3.64
CA MET A 34 -2.84 -11.91 3.28
C MET A 34 -2.97 -12.94 2.16
N SER A 35 -2.12 -12.83 1.13
CA SER A 35 -2.12 -13.76 0.00
C SER A 35 -2.01 -15.21 0.46
N TYR A 36 -0.99 -15.52 1.27
CA TYR A 36 -0.78 -16.88 1.75
C TYR A 36 -1.80 -17.31 2.80
N TYR A 37 -2.35 -16.40 3.60
CA TYR A 37 -3.42 -16.74 4.52
C TYR A 37 -4.69 -17.21 3.78
N TYR A 38 -5.12 -16.47 2.75
CA TYR A 38 -6.31 -16.81 1.98
C TYR A 38 -6.14 -18.03 1.07
N ASP A 39 -4.90 -18.40 0.75
CA ASP A 39 -4.56 -19.59 -0.05
C ASP A 39 -4.42 -20.87 0.78
N ARG A 40 -4.49 -20.79 2.12
CA ARG A 40 -4.47 -21.99 2.98
C ARG A 40 -5.67 -22.89 2.69
N ASP A 41 -5.47 -24.21 2.79
CA ASP A 41 -6.54 -25.21 2.57
C ASP A 41 -7.75 -25.01 3.49
N ASP A 42 -7.55 -24.53 4.73
CA ASP A 42 -8.61 -24.32 5.71
C ASP A 42 -9.35 -22.97 5.55
N VAL A 43 -8.84 -22.07 4.70
CA VAL A 43 -9.52 -20.80 4.34
C VAL A 43 -10.10 -20.89 2.92
N SER A 44 -9.32 -21.42 1.97
CA SER A 44 -9.74 -21.76 0.60
C SER A 44 -10.37 -20.60 -0.20
N LEU A 45 -9.73 -19.42 -0.17
CA LEU A 45 -10.14 -18.23 -0.92
C LEU A 45 -9.07 -17.78 -1.94
N PRO A 46 -8.70 -18.63 -2.92
CA PRO A 46 -7.55 -18.39 -3.81
C PRO A 46 -7.71 -17.15 -4.70
N GLY A 47 -8.95 -16.73 -5.01
CA GLY A 47 -9.21 -15.49 -5.74
C GLY A 47 -8.77 -14.24 -4.95
N ILE A 48 -9.08 -14.20 -3.66
CA ILE A 48 -8.64 -13.15 -2.74
C ILE A 48 -7.12 -13.27 -2.52
N GLY A 49 -6.60 -14.49 -2.37
CA GLY A 49 -5.17 -14.75 -2.27
C GLY A 49 -4.38 -14.21 -3.48
N LYS A 50 -4.89 -14.40 -4.70
CA LYS A 50 -4.30 -13.89 -5.94
C LYS A 50 -4.33 -12.37 -6.03
N PHE A 51 -5.44 -11.74 -5.62
CA PHE A 51 -5.55 -10.29 -5.54
C PHE A 51 -4.43 -9.69 -4.67
N PHE A 52 -4.28 -10.18 -3.44
CA PHE A 52 -3.24 -9.70 -2.54
C PHE A 52 -1.82 -10.05 -2.99
N LYS A 53 -1.63 -11.15 -3.73
CA LYS A 53 -0.33 -11.45 -4.35
C LYS A 53 0.08 -10.39 -5.36
N LYS A 54 -0.88 -9.91 -6.16
CA LYS A 54 -0.66 -8.84 -7.14
C LYS A 54 -0.33 -7.53 -6.43
N ALA A 55 -1.17 -7.12 -5.48
CA ALA A 55 -0.96 -5.91 -4.68
C ALA A 55 0.41 -5.92 -3.98
N SER A 56 0.82 -7.05 -3.40
CA SER A 56 2.16 -7.20 -2.80
C SER A 56 3.31 -6.92 -3.77
N GLY A 57 3.16 -7.34 -5.03
CA GLY A 57 4.13 -7.08 -6.08
C GLY A 57 4.19 -5.60 -6.45
N GLU A 58 3.03 -4.96 -6.63
CA GLU A 58 2.89 -3.53 -6.97
C GLU A 58 3.52 -2.65 -5.89
N GLU A 59 3.24 -2.91 -4.60
CA GLU A 59 3.84 -2.12 -3.51
C GLU A 59 5.35 -2.29 -3.38
N ARG A 60 5.87 -3.47 -3.76
CA ARG A 60 7.32 -3.65 -3.81
C ARG A 60 7.93 -2.82 -4.95
N GLU A 61 7.26 -2.71 -6.08
CA GLU A 61 7.68 -1.85 -7.19
C GLU A 61 7.64 -0.37 -6.79
N HIS A 62 6.63 0.06 -6.04
CA HIS A 62 6.56 1.41 -5.44
C HIS A 62 7.76 1.69 -4.54
N ALA A 63 8.08 0.77 -3.62
CA ALA A 63 9.25 0.91 -2.76
C ALA A 63 10.57 1.05 -3.55
N MET A 64 10.73 0.25 -4.60
CA MET A 64 11.93 0.29 -5.46
C MET A 64 12.02 1.59 -6.24
N LYS A 65 10.89 2.10 -6.78
CA LYS A 65 10.83 3.38 -7.49
C LYS A 65 11.28 4.54 -6.59
N LEU A 66 10.89 4.56 -5.32
CA LEU A 66 11.40 5.53 -4.33
C LEU A 66 12.90 5.35 -4.01
N LEU A 67 13.37 4.11 -3.84
CA LEU A 67 14.79 3.82 -3.58
C LEU A 67 15.68 4.29 -4.73
N GLU A 68 15.26 4.05 -5.97
CA GLU A 68 15.96 4.47 -7.19
C GLU A 68 15.95 6.00 -7.36
N ALA A 69 14.85 6.66 -7.00
CA ALA A 69 14.75 8.12 -7.03
C ALA A 69 15.59 8.78 -5.93
N ALA A 70 15.61 8.19 -4.74
CA ALA A 70 16.36 8.71 -3.59
C ALA A 70 17.87 8.53 -3.79
N LYS A 71 18.34 7.33 -4.17
CA LYS A 71 19.79 6.95 -4.20
C LYS A 71 20.54 7.30 -2.90
N LEU A 72 19.85 7.18 -1.76
CA LEU A 72 20.33 7.63 -0.44
C LEU A 72 20.44 6.48 0.56
N SER A 73 20.94 6.81 1.75
CA SER A 73 21.08 5.87 2.84
C SER A 73 19.70 5.40 3.31
N PHE A 74 19.42 4.12 3.12
CA PHE A 74 18.17 3.47 3.52
C PHE A 74 18.35 2.69 4.82
N SER A 75 17.31 2.68 5.67
CA SER A 75 17.25 1.84 6.85
C SER A 75 15.88 1.16 6.94
N LEU A 76 15.90 -0.17 7.00
CA LEU A 76 14.70 -0.99 7.03
C LEU A 76 14.11 -1.03 8.45
N LEU A 77 12.80 -0.85 8.58
CA LEU A 77 12.06 -1.07 9.81
C LEU A 77 11.90 -2.57 10.12
N LYS A 78 11.71 -2.91 11.40
CA LYS A 78 11.44 -4.28 11.82
C LYS A 78 10.09 -4.75 11.27
N LEU A 79 10.11 -5.92 10.63
CA LEU A 79 8.90 -6.60 10.19
C LEU A 79 8.08 -7.07 11.41
N GLN A 80 6.77 -6.99 11.28
CA GLN A 80 5.81 -7.55 12.23
C GLN A 80 5.58 -9.04 11.90
N PRO A 81 5.21 -9.88 12.89
CA PRO A 81 4.85 -11.27 12.64
C PRO A 81 3.59 -11.38 11.77
N MET A 82 3.46 -12.52 11.10
CA MET A 82 2.31 -12.87 10.27
C MET A 82 1.03 -12.90 11.13
N GLN A 83 -0.07 -12.37 10.58
CA GLN A 83 -1.35 -12.23 11.28
C GLN A 83 -2.41 -13.15 10.67
N GLU A 84 -3.41 -13.51 11.49
CA GLU A 84 -4.65 -14.13 11.04
C GLU A 84 -5.59 -13.04 10.52
N TRP A 85 -6.04 -13.14 9.26
CA TRP A 85 -6.79 -12.06 8.59
C TRP A 85 -8.31 -12.22 8.65
N GLY A 86 -8.82 -13.33 9.18
CA GLY A 86 -10.25 -13.58 9.31
C GLY A 86 -10.94 -13.83 7.97
N THR A 87 -12.10 -13.19 7.78
CA THR A 87 -12.88 -13.33 6.54
C THR A 87 -12.36 -12.43 5.44
N ALA A 88 -12.71 -12.69 4.18
CA ALA A 88 -12.40 -11.79 3.06
C ALA A 88 -12.80 -10.33 3.32
N LEU A 89 -13.93 -10.08 4.01
CA LEU A 89 -14.36 -8.74 4.38
C LEU A 89 -13.37 -8.07 5.35
N ASN A 90 -12.89 -8.81 6.36
CA ASN A 90 -11.90 -8.29 7.31
C ASN A 90 -10.57 -7.96 6.60
N GLY A 91 -10.11 -8.83 5.70
CA GLY A 91 -8.90 -8.56 4.90
C GLY A 91 -9.04 -7.34 4.01
N LEU A 92 -10.18 -7.18 3.32
CA LEU A 92 -10.42 -6.04 2.44
C LEU A 92 -10.61 -4.73 3.21
N GLU A 93 -11.20 -4.76 4.42
CA GLU A 93 -11.25 -3.60 5.31
C GLU A 93 -9.85 -3.19 5.79
N ALA A 94 -9.01 -4.17 6.15
CA ALA A 94 -7.63 -3.92 6.53
C ALA A 94 -6.82 -3.34 5.36
N ALA A 95 -6.99 -3.87 4.14
CA ALA A 95 -6.38 -3.36 2.92
C ALA A 95 -6.81 -1.92 2.65
N LEU A 96 -8.12 -1.63 2.66
CA LEU A 96 -8.62 -0.27 2.45
C LEU A 96 -8.10 0.72 3.51
N SER A 97 -7.95 0.27 4.76
CA SER A 97 -7.34 1.08 5.82
C SER A 97 -5.86 1.34 5.57
N LEU A 98 -5.13 0.34 5.08
CA LEU A 98 -3.70 0.46 4.75
C LEU A 98 -3.47 1.40 3.57
N GLU A 99 -4.23 1.26 2.48
CA GLU A 99 -4.17 2.15 1.31
C GLU A 99 -4.38 3.61 1.68
N LYS A 100 -5.35 3.89 2.57
CA LYS A 100 -5.59 5.24 3.07
C LYS A 100 -4.44 5.78 3.91
N GLN A 101 -3.76 4.93 4.67
CA GLN A 101 -2.58 5.32 5.45
C GLN A 101 -1.37 5.59 4.55
N VAL A 102 -1.14 4.75 3.54
CA VAL A 102 -0.10 4.97 2.52
C VAL A 102 -0.35 6.29 1.78
N ASN A 103 -1.59 6.53 1.33
CA ASN A 103 -1.97 7.76 0.66
C ASN A 103 -1.79 9.00 1.56
N GLN A 104 -2.20 8.94 2.83
CA GLN A 104 -1.97 10.06 3.75
C GLN A 104 -0.48 10.34 3.95
N SER A 105 0.35 9.30 4.02
CA SER A 105 1.80 9.45 4.12
C SER A 105 2.41 10.10 2.87
N LEU A 106 1.91 9.77 1.67
CA LEU A 106 2.28 10.42 0.42
C LEU A 106 1.87 11.90 0.37
N LEU A 107 0.67 12.22 0.84
CA LEU A 107 0.20 13.62 0.93
C LEU A 107 1.05 14.44 1.91
N ASP A 108 1.44 13.85 3.04
CA ASP A 108 2.32 14.49 4.00
C ASP A 108 3.73 14.73 3.42
N LEU A 109 4.26 13.76 2.67
CA LEU A 109 5.53 13.88 1.96
C LEU A 109 5.47 14.95 0.87
N HIS A 110 4.39 14.97 0.07
CA HIS A 110 4.17 15.98 -0.97
C HIS A 110 4.13 17.39 -0.37
N LYS A 111 3.35 17.59 0.70
CA LYS A 111 3.29 18.86 1.44
C LYS A 111 4.66 19.28 1.98
N LYS A 112 5.47 18.34 2.46
CA LYS A 112 6.83 18.65 2.90
C LYS A 112 7.70 19.08 1.72
N GLY A 113 7.64 18.37 0.59
CA GLY A 113 8.34 18.72 -0.65
C GLY A 113 8.02 20.14 -1.11
N ASP A 114 6.74 20.49 -1.13
CA ASP A 114 6.27 21.85 -1.46
C ASP A 114 6.82 22.90 -0.48
N SER A 115 6.73 22.64 0.84
CA SER A 115 7.25 23.56 1.87
C SER A 115 8.77 23.76 1.82
N CYS A 116 9.50 22.76 1.32
CA CYS A 116 10.94 22.81 1.10
C CYS A 116 11.31 23.40 -0.26
N GLY A 117 10.34 23.73 -1.12
CA GLY A 117 10.58 24.25 -2.46
C GLY A 117 11.20 23.24 -3.41
N ASP A 118 10.86 21.95 -3.29
CA ASP A 118 11.34 20.87 -4.17
C ASP A 118 10.27 20.47 -5.21
N PRO A 119 10.18 21.20 -6.35
CA PRO A 119 9.18 20.94 -7.38
C PRO A 119 9.40 19.62 -8.11
N HIS A 120 10.64 19.09 -8.10
CA HIS A 120 10.94 17.80 -8.72
C HIS A 120 10.34 16.66 -7.89
N LEU A 121 10.50 16.72 -6.57
CA LEU A 121 9.89 15.75 -5.66
C LEU A 121 8.36 15.79 -5.72
N THR A 122 7.73 16.97 -5.71
CA THR A 122 6.25 17.05 -5.77
C THR A 122 5.72 16.50 -7.09
N ASN A 123 6.33 16.86 -8.23
CA ASN A 123 5.94 16.32 -9.55
C ASN A 123 6.12 14.79 -9.60
N PHE A 124 7.22 14.26 -9.07
CA PHE A 124 7.47 12.82 -9.02
C PHE A 124 6.38 12.07 -8.25
N LEU A 125 5.90 12.63 -7.13
CA LEU A 125 4.82 12.02 -6.34
C LEU A 125 3.47 12.08 -7.05
N GLU A 126 3.17 13.20 -7.70
CA GLU A 126 1.96 13.38 -8.49
C GLU A 126 1.89 12.40 -9.67
N GLU A 127 2.98 12.26 -10.43
CA GLU A 127 3.04 11.43 -11.63
C GLU A 127 2.99 9.93 -11.34
N HIS A 128 3.59 9.49 -10.23
CA HIS A 128 3.86 8.07 -10.01
C HIS A 128 3.16 7.43 -8.81
N TYR A 129 2.43 8.20 -8.00
CA TYR A 129 1.83 7.67 -6.76
C TYR A 129 0.42 8.21 -6.50
N LEU A 130 0.20 9.53 -6.55
CA LEU A 130 -1.06 10.11 -6.05
C LEU A 130 -2.29 9.65 -6.86
N GLU A 131 -2.18 9.57 -8.19
CA GLU A 131 -3.28 9.03 -9.02
C GLU A 131 -3.46 7.52 -8.81
N GLU A 132 -2.35 6.77 -8.74
CA GLU A 132 -2.36 5.31 -8.52
C GLU A 132 -3.03 4.96 -7.18
N GLN A 133 -2.74 5.72 -6.11
CA GLN A 133 -3.38 5.50 -4.80
C GLN A 133 -4.88 5.79 -4.80
N VAL A 134 -5.33 6.79 -5.54
CA VAL A 134 -6.78 7.07 -5.66
C VAL A 134 -7.49 5.89 -6.33
N GLU A 135 -6.88 5.30 -7.36
CA GLU A 135 -7.41 4.11 -8.02
C GLU A 135 -7.33 2.85 -7.15
N ALA A 136 -6.23 2.64 -6.42
CA ALA A 136 -6.08 1.52 -5.48
C ALA A 136 -7.15 1.55 -4.37
N ILE A 137 -7.42 2.72 -3.79
CA ILE A 137 -8.48 2.91 -2.78
C ILE A 137 -9.86 2.59 -3.36
N LYS A 138 -10.15 3.02 -4.60
CA LYS A 138 -11.42 2.71 -5.28
C LYS A 138 -11.53 1.22 -5.59
N GLU A 139 -10.46 0.56 -6.01
CA GLU A 139 -10.47 -0.88 -6.30
C GLU A 139 -10.74 -1.70 -5.02
N ALA A 140 -10.05 -1.37 -3.92
CA ALA A 140 -10.27 -2.02 -2.63
C ALA A 140 -11.72 -1.84 -2.12
N GLU A 141 -12.29 -0.64 -2.24
CA GLU A 141 -13.67 -0.34 -1.86
C GLU A 141 -14.69 -1.11 -2.72
N ARG A 142 -14.49 -1.13 -4.05
CA ARG A 142 -15.37 -1.88 -4.96
C ARG A 142 -15.35 -3.37 -4.67
N LEU A 143 -14.17 -3.94 -4.41
CA LEU A 143 -14.04 -5.35 -4.10
C LEU A 143 -14.69 -5.69 -2.75
N HIS A 144 -14.50 -4.86 -1.73
CA HIS A 144 -15.19 -4.97 -0.43
C HIS A 144 -16.71 -4.96 -0.60
N HIS A 145 -17.24 -3.98 -1.33
CA HIS A 145 -18.67 -3.85 -1.59
C HIS A 145 -19.21 -5.08 -2.33
N SER A 146 -18.50 -5.56 -3.36
CA SER A 146 -18.91 -6.73 -4.15
C SER A 146 -19.00 -8.01 -3.30
N VAL A 147 -18.01 -8.24 -2.42
CA VAL A 147 -18.01 -9.38 -1.49
C VAL A 147 -19.18 -9.29 -0.51
N LYS A 148 -19.43 -8.09 0.03
CA LYS A 148 -20.52 -7.84 0.98
C LYS A 148 -21.90 -8.08 0.38
N GLU A 149 -22.13 -7.58 -0.83
CA GLU A 149 -23.39 -7.77 -1.56
C GLU A 149 -23.62 -9.24 -1.94
N SER A 150 -22.56 -9.92 -2.39
CA SER A 150 -22.63 -11.33 -2.75
C SER A 150 -23.01 -12.20 -1.55
N TRP A 151 -22.40 -11.92 -0.39
CA TRP A 151 -22.76 -12.58 0.87
C TRP A 151 -24.21 -12.33 1.25
N THR A 152 -24.65 -11.07 1.20
CA THR A 152 -26.03 -10.67 1.53
C THR A 152 -27.04 -11.38 0.63
N ARG A 153 -26.82 -11.41 -0.69
CA ARG A 153 -27.73 -12.09 -1.63
C ARG A 153 -27.81 -13.59 -1.38
N TRP A 154 -26.68 -14.23 -1.07
CA TRP A 154 -26.63 -15.66 -0.81
C TRP A 154 -27.41 -16.01 0.47
N THR A 155 -27.25 -15.25 1.55
CA THR A 155 -27.98 -15.49 2.81
C THR A 155 -29.48 -15.32 2.62
N TRP A 156 -29.96 -14.26 1.97
CA TRP A 156 -31.40 -14.09 1.70
C TRP A 156 -31.95 -15.14 0.74
N GLY A 157 -31.18 -15.57 -0.27
CA GLY A 157 -31.59 -16.61 -1.22
C GLY A 157 -31.78 -17.99 -0.59
N ILE A 158 -31.13 -18.28 0.53
CA ILE A 158 -31.32 -19.50 1.32
C ILE A 158 -32.60 -19.44 2.15
N HIS A 159 -32.93 -18.26 2.71
CA HIS A 159 -34.13 -18.10 3.54
C HIS A 159 -35.44 -18.05 2.74
N LEU A 160 -35.36 -17.90 1.42
CA LEU A 160 -36.49 -17.89 0.49
C LEU A 160 -36.70 -19.22 -0.26
N ARG A 161 -35.96 -20.29 0.10
CA ARG A 161 -36.13 -21.64 -0.45
C ARG A 161 -36.65 -22.62 0.59
#